data_AF-A0A7J5EAH1-F1
#
_entry.id   AF-A0A7J5EAH1-F1
#
_cell.length_a   1.000
_cell.length_b   1.000
_cell.length_c   1.000
_cell.angle_alpha   90.00
_cell.angle_beta   90.00
_cell.angle_gamma   90.00
#
_symmetry.space_group_name_H-M   'P 1'
#
loop_
_entity.id
_entity.type
_entity.pdbx_description
1 polymer ?
#
loop_
_entity_poly.entity_id
_entity_poly.type
_entity_poly.pdbx_seq_one_letter_code
_entity_poly.pdbx_strand_id
1 'polypeptide(L)'
;MKKIKLKNSGEEIEIGKIVCVGRNYAEHAKELGSEIPKFPLIFLKPASTVIFSGDKVEHPNYSNNLHYEAELVLLITKKIKNGNLEEAGNAIGGYSVGLDITLRDLQNEFKDKGEPWTLAKVFDGC
;
A
#
# COMPACT_ATOMS: atom_id res chain seq x y z
N MET A 1 10.12 -5.23 -14.87
CA MET A 1 9.98 -4.64 -13.52
C MET A 1 9.37 -3.26 -13.68
N LYS A 2 8.41 -2.87 -12.82
CA LYS A 2 7.67 -1.60 -12.96
C LYS A 2 8.57 -0.42 -12.55
N LYS A 3 8.41 0.72 -13.22
CA LYS A 3 9.20 1.94 -12.95
C LYS A 3 8.27 3.13 -12.75
N ILE A 4 8.67 4.08 -11.91
CA ILE A 4 8.01 5.36 -11.75
C ILE A 4 8.87 6.48 -12.34
N LYS A 5 8.22 7.55 -12.79
CA LYS A 5 8.91 8.74 -13.30
C LYS A 5 8.74 9.90 -12.35
N LEU A 6 9.84 10.50 -11.90
CA LEU A 6 9.82 11.73 -11.12
C LEU A 6 9.51 12.92 -12.02
N LYS A 7 8.39 13.61 -11.76
CA LYS A 7 7.93 14.73 -12.59
C LYS A 7 8.97 15.85 -12.77
N ASN A 8 9.74 16.14 -11.72
CA ASN A 8 10.63 17.30 -11.69
C ASN A 8 12.08 17.01 -12.15
N SER A 9 12.47 15.74 -12.27
CA SER A 9 13.82 15.35 -12.73
C SER A 9 13.79 14.54 -14.03
N GLY A 10 12.64 13.98 -14.41
CA GLY A 10 12.53 13.05 -15.53
C GLY A 10 13.17 11.67 -15.25
N GLU A 11 13.75 11.48 -14.08
CA GLU A 11 14.40 10.24 -13.65
C GLU A 11 13.38 9.10 -13.55
N GLU A 12 13.78 7.92 -14.02
CA GLU A 12 13.02 6.69 -13.85
C GLU A 12 13.62 5.85 -12.74
N ILE A 13 12.77 5.45 -11.77
CA ILE A 13 13.19 4.65 -10.62
C ILE A 13 12.43 3.33 -10.66
N GLU A 14 13.18 2.24 -10.51
CA GLU A 14 12.61 0.91 -10.44
C GLU A 14 11.92 0.67 -9.08
N ILE A 15 10.72 0.10 -9.14
CA ILE A 15 9.97 -0.26 -7.94
C ILE A 15 10.44 -1.62 -7.44
N GLY A 16 10.98 -1.67 -6.23
CA GLY A 16 11.35 -2.93 -5.57
C GLY A 16 10.17 -3.58 -4.84
N LYS A 17 9.62 -2.87 -3.85
CA LYS A 17 8.49 -3.33 -3.01
C LYS A 17 7.70 -2.13 -2.50
N ILE A 18 6.46 -2.38 -2.11
CA ILE A 18 5.61 -1.40 -1.45
C ILE A 18 5.39 -1.87 -0.01
N VAL A 19 5.72 -1.02 0.95
CA VAL A 19 5.47 -1.25 2.38
C VAL A 19 4.26 -0.42 2.78
N CYS A 20 3.19 -1.09 3.21
CA CYS A 20 1.91 -0.46 3.52
C CYS A 20 1.67 -0.44 5.03
N VAL A 21 0.90 0.53 5.50
CA VAL A 21 0.53 0.68 6.91
C VAL A 21 -0.99 0.69 7.04
N GLY A 22 -1.56 -0.34 7.66
CA GLY A 22 -2.99 -0.43 7.95
C GLY A 22 -3.36 0.35 9.22
N ARG A 23 -4.59 0.89 9.24
CA ARG A 23 -5.19 1.61 10.39
C ARG A 23 -4.38 2.85 10.84
N ASN A 24 -3.79 3.57 9.89
CA ASN A 24 -2.94 4.73 10.18
C ASN A 24 -3.70 6.07 10.26
N TYR A 25 -5.02 6.05 10.04
CA TYR A 25 -5.91 7.20 10.23
C TYR A 25 -6.89 6.89 11.36
N ALA A 26 -6.87 7.71 12.42
CA ALA A 26 -7.67 7.47 13.63
C ALA A 26 -9.19 7.42 13.36
N GLU A 27 -9.69 8.24 12.43
CA GLU A 27 -11.11 8.22 12.02
C GLU A 27 -11.45 6.95 11.23
N HIS A 28 -10.57 6.48 10.35
CA HIS A 28 -10.77 5.22 9.62
C HIS A 28 -10.71 3.99 10.55
N ALA A 29 -9.85 4.02 11.59
CA ALA A 29 -9.81 2.98 12.61
C ALA A 29 -11.15 2.90 13.39
N LYS A 30 -11.78 4.04 13.67
CA LYS A 30 -13.12 4.11 14.29
C LYS A 30 -14.22 3.61 13.36
N GLU A 31 -14.21 3.98 12.07
CA GLU A 31 -15.18 3.52 11.07
C GLU A 31 -15.22 1.99 10.94
N LEU A 32 -14.07 1.33 11.03
CA LEU A 32 -13.93 -0.13 10.97
C LEU A 32 -14.12 -0.82 12.33
N GLY A 33 -14.59 -0.11 13.36
CA GLY A 33 -14.82 -0.65 14.71
C GLY A 33 -13.59 -1.27 15.35
N SER A 34 -12.40 -0.78 14.99
CA SER A 34 -11.13 -1.41 15.31
C SER A 34 -10.35 -0.60 16.35
N GLU A 35 -9.76 -1.27 17.35
CA GLU A 35 -8.84 -0.62 18.28
C GLU A 35 -7.59 -0.10 17.55
N ILE A 36 -7.10 1.07 17.98
CA ILE A 36 -5.84 1.64 17.50
C ILE A 36 -4.72 0.69 17.95
N PRO A 37 -3.98 0.08 17.00
CA PRO A 37 -3.02 -0.93 17.37
C PRO A 37 -1.81 -0.30 18.05
N LYS A 38 -1.24 -1.00 19.06
CA LYS A 38 -0.03 -0.57 19.77
C LYS A 38 1.21 -0.50 18.85
N PHE A 39 1.21 -1.31 17.79
CA PHE A 39 2.23 -1.34 16.75
C PHE A 39 1.57 -1.16 15.38
N PRO A 40 2.22 -0.46 14.44
CA PRO A 40 1.69 -0.32 13.09
C PRO A 40 1.41 -1.69 12.45
N LEU A 41 0.24 -1.84 11.84
CA LEU A 41 -0.06 -3.04 11.05
C LEU A 41 0.65 -2.90 9.70
N ILE A 42 1.64 -3.76 9.45
CA ILE A 42 2.45 -3.70 8.23
C ILE A 42 2.14 -4.87 7.32
N PHE A 43 1.97 -4.59 6.03
CA PHE A 43 1.91 -5.60 4.98
C PHE A 43 2.67 -5.12 3.74
N LEU A 44 2.90 -6.03 2.79
CA LEU A 44 3.68 -5.76 1.59
C LEU A 44 2.84 -5.98 0.34
N LYS A 45 3.01 -5.11 -0.64
CA LYS A 45 2.64 -5.41 -2.03
C LYS A 45 3.91 -5.54 -2.89
N PRO A 46 3.99 -6.56 -3.76
CA PRO A 46 5.09 -6.68 -4.71
C PRO A 46 4.92 -5.67 -5.85
N ALA A 47 6.04 -5.27 -6.45
CA ALA A 47 6.05 -4.31 -7.55
C ALA A 47 5.19 -4.74 -8.76
N SER A 48 4.93 -6.05 -8.93
CA SER A 48 4.10 -6.57 -10.02
C SER A 48 2.65 -6.10 -9.97
N THR A 49 2.11 -5.78 -8.78
CA THR A 49 0.72 -5.32 -8.60
C THR A 49 0.47 -3.90 -9.11
N VAL A 50 1.54 -3.08 -9.21
CA VAL A 50 1.41 -1.66 -9.52
C VAL A 50 0.89 -1.44 -10.95
N ILE A 51 -0.19 -0.68 -11.03
CA ILE A 51 -0.72 -0.08 -12.26
C ILE A 51 -0.67 1.45 -12.15
N PHE A 52 -0.67 2.12 -13.30
CA PHE A 52 -0.54 3.57 -13.38
C PHE A 52 -1.89 4.23 -13.70
N SER A 53 -1.95 5.55 -13.49
CA SER A 53 -3.14 6.33 -13.83
C SER A 53 -3.53 6.12 -15.30
N GLY A 54 -4.77 5.74 -15.55
CA GLY A 54 -5.29 5.39 -16.87
C GLY A 54 -5.33 3.89 -17.17
N ASP A 55 -4.64 3.07 -16.39
CA ASP A 55 -4.76 1.61 -16.45
C ASP A 55 -6.08 1.13 -15.82
N LYS A 56 -6.45 -0.12 -16.08
CA LYS A 56 -7.68 -0.74 -15.56
C LYS A 56 -7.39 -1.51 -14.27
N VAL A 57 -8.24 -1.31 -13.26
CA VAL A 57 -8.32 -2.19 -12.08
C VAL A 57 -9.20 -3.38 -12.47
N GLU A 58 -8.68 -4.59 -12.32
CA GLU A 58 -9.45 -5.81 -12.56
C GLU A 58 -10.10 -6.29 -11.25
N HIS A 59 -11.41 -6.52 -11.28
CA HIS A 59 -12.12 -7.13 -10.16
C HIS A 59 -12.08 -8.65 -10.36
N PRO A 60 -11.32 -9.40 -9.54
CA PRO A 60 -11.25 -10.85 -9.66
C PRO A 60 -12.60 -11.51 -9.37
N ASN A 61 -12.89 -12.61 -10.05
CA ASN A 61 -14.15 -13.37 -9.94
C ASN A 61 -14.36 -14.08 -8.58
N TYR A 62 -13.33 -14.15 -7.75
CA TYR A 62 -13.37 -14.78 -6.42
C TYR A 62 -13.66 -13.79 -5.28
N SER A 63 -13.94 -12.52 -5.60
CA SER A 63 -14.44 -11.51 -4.67
C SER A 63 -15.67 -10.84 -5.26
N ASN A 64 -16.53 -10.34 -4.39
CA ASN A 64 -17.70 -9.54 -4.75
C ASN A 64 -17.65 -8.14 -4.17
N ASN A 65 -16.60 -7.79 -3.41
CA ASN A 65 -16.52 -6.53 -2.69
C ASN A 65 -15.13 -5.89 -2.79
N LEU A 66 -14.94 -5.08 -3.85
CA LEU A 66 -13.71 -4.35 -4.10
C LEU A 66 -13.83 -2.90 -3.59
N HIS A 67 -12.89 -2.50 -2.74
CA HIS A 67 -12.78 -1.14 -2.20
C HIS A 67 -11.52 -0.45 -2.71
N TYR A 68 -11.58 0.88 -2.83
CA TYR A 68 -10.41 1.74 -3.01
C TYR A 68 -10.10 2.48 -1.72
N GLU A 69 -8.82 2.58 -1.36
CA GLU A 69 -8.33 3.35 -0.22
C GLU A 69 -7.32 4.39 -0.75
N ALA A 70 -7.62 5.68 -0.64
CA ALA A 70 -6.71 6.73 -1.11
C ALA A 70 -5.61 6.98 -0.07
N GLU A 71 -4.35 6.87 -0.49
CA GLU A 71 -3.19 6.88 0.41
C GLU A 71 -2.09 7.83 -0.07
N LEU A 72 -1.37 8.43 0.88
CA LEU A 72 -0.10 9.11 0.61
C LEU A 72 0.99 8.07 0.39
N VAL A 73 1.61 8.09 -0.79
CA VAL A 73 2.72 7.20 -1.13
C VAL A 73 4.02 7.96 -1.05
N LEU A 74 4.99 7.43 -0.30
CA LEU A 74 6.34 7.99 -0.16
C LEU A 74 7.34 7.17 -0.96
N LEU A 75 8.09 7.83 -1.84
CA LEU A 75 9.20 7.20 -2.55
C LEU A 75 10.45 7.23 -1.70
N ILE A 76 11.00 6.06 -1.39
CA ILE A 76 12.25 5.91 -0.66
C ILE A 76 13.41 5.73 -1.66
N THR A 77 14.33 6.69 -1.70
CA THR A 77 15.47 6.70 -2.63
C THR A 77 16.80 6.38 -1.97
N LYS A 78 16.88 6.46 -0.64
CA LYS A 78 18.08 6.08 0.12
C LYS A 78 17.79 4.84 0.97
N LYS A 79 18.75 3.91 1.01
CA LYS A 79 18.66 2.75 1.89
C LYS A 79 18.63 3.21 3.35
N ILE A 80 17.63 2.76 4.08
CA ILE A 80 17.45 3.05 5.50
C ILE A 80 17.28 1.76 6.30
N LYS A 81 17.91 1.69 7.47
CA LYS A 81 17.80 0.59 8.43
C LYS A 81 18.04 1.13 9.82
N ASN A 82 17.11 0.92 10.74
CA ASN A 82 17.18 1.42 12.12
C ASN A 82 17.43 2.94 12.20
N GLY A 83 16.89 3.70 11.24
CA GLY A 83 17.14 5.13 11.15
C GLY A 83 16.27 5.94 12.13
N ASN A 84 16.79 7.09 12.56
CA ASN A 84 16.04 8.08 13.32
C ASN A 84 15.09 8.90 12.42
N LEU A 85 14.35 9.85 13.00
CA LEU A 85 13.35 10.65 12.27
C LEU A 85 13.97 11.52 11.16
N GLU A 86 15.16 12.08 11.39
CA GLU A 86 15.87 12.90 10.41
C GLU A 86 16.35 12.04 9.24
N GLU A 87 16.96 10.88 9.53
CA GLU A 87 17.38 9.91 8.52
C GLU A 87 16.21 9.39 7.70
N ALA A 88 15.06 9.13 8.33
CA ALA A 88 13.82 8.75 7.67
C ALA A 88 13.32 9.84 6.71
N GLY A 89 13.27 11.11 7.17
CA GLY A 89 12.91 12.23 6.31
C GLY A 89 13.86 12.40 5.12
N ASN A 90 15.15 12.27 5.37
CA ASN A 90 16.20 12.41 4.35
C ASN A 90 16.21 11.26 3.31
N ALA A 91 15.56 10.13 3.61
CA ALA A 91 15.44 9.00 2.70
C ALA A 91 14.26 9.13 1.70
N ILE A 92 13.33 10.05 1.96
CA ILE A 92 12.18 10.32 1.08
C ILE A 92 12.67 11.17 -0.10
N GLY A 93 12.57 10.62 -1.31
CA GLY A 93 12.92 11.31 -2.55
C GLY A 93 11.72 11.92 -3.29
N GLY A 94 10.50 11.61 -2.85
CA GLY A 94 9.28 12.14 -3.47
C GLY A 94 8.02 11.57 -2.85
N TYR A 95 6.87 12.04 -3.34
CA TYR A 95 5.56 11.60 -2.90
C TYR A 95 4.57 11.54 -4.07
N SER A 96 3.51 10.77 -3.89
CA SER A 96 2.38 10.66 -4.80
C SER A 96 1.11 10.33 -4.02
N VAL A 97 -0.03 10.38 -4.70
CA VAL A 97 -1.24 9.67 -4.27
C VAL A 97 -1.23 8.28 -4.89
N GLY A 98 -1.64 7.28 -4.11
CA GLY A 98 -1.89 5.91 -4.56
C GLY A 98 -3.26 5.43 -4.10
N LEU A 99 -3.73 4.36 -4.72
CA LEU A 99 -4.90 3.62 -4.26
C LEU A 99 -4.45 2.26 -3.77
N ASP A 100 -4.74 1.94 -2.51
CA ASP A 100 -4.63 0.57 -2.01
C ASP A 100 -5.95 -0.16 -2.28
N ILE A 101 -6.01 -0.87 -3.40
CA ILE A 101 -7.20 -1.62 -3.78
C ILE A 101 -7.26 -2.89 -2.93
N THR A 102 -8.45 -3.15 -2.39
CA THR A 102 -8.66 -4.20 -1.40
C THR A 102 -9.91 -5.01 -1.72
N LEU A 103 -9.80 -6.33 -1.72
CA LEU A 103 -10.96 -7.23 -1.70
C LEU A 103 -11.43 -7.34 -0.25
N ARG A 104 -12.43 -6.52 0.10
CA ARG A 104 -12.80 -6.29 1.50
C ARG A 104 -13.43 -7.51 2.14
N ASP A 105 -14.23 -8.25 1.38
CA ASP A 105 -14.83 -9.50 1.79
C ASP A 105 -13.77 -10.50 2.26
N LEU A 106 -12.77 -10.76 1.42
CA LEU A 106 -11.66 -11.66 1.77
C LEU A 106 -10.80 -11.14 2.92
N GLN A 107 -10.52 -9.84 2.95
CA GLN A 107 -9.75 -9.26 4.04
C GLN A 107 -10.43 -9.47 5.40
N ASN A 108 -11.75 -9.28 5.46
CA ASN A 108 -12.54 -9.51 6.67
C ASN A 108 -12.51 -10.99 7.07
N GLU A 109 -12.72 -11.90 6.11
CA GLU A 109 -12.64 -13.34 6.34
C GLU A 109 -11.27 -13.76 6.91
N PHE A 110 -10.18 -13.31 6.29
CA PHE A 110 -8.83 -13.65 6.75
C PHE A 110 -8.49 -13.01 8.09
N LYS A 111 -8.96 -11.77 8.34
CA LYS A 111 -8.80 -11.11 9.64
C LYS A 111 -9.47 -11.93 10.74
N ASP A 112 -10.68 -12.42 10.53
CA ASP A 112 -11.42 -13.19 11.54
C ASP A 112 -10.77 -14.55 11.83
N LYS A 113 -10.13 -15.16 10.83
CA LYS A 113 -9.39 -16.42 10.97
C LYS A 113 -7.94 -16.25 11.43
N GLY A 114 -7.42 -15.02 11.47
CA GLY A 114 -6.00 -14.77 11.72
C GLY A 114 -5.07 -15.22 10.57
N GLU A 115 -5.59 -15.27 9.35
CA GLU A 115 -4.89 -15.70 8.15
C GLU A 115 -4.19 -14.54 7.41
N PRO A 116 -3.19 -14.82 6.55
CA PRO A 116 -2.51 -13.79 5.76
C PRO A 116 -3.45 -13.09 4.77
N TRP A 117 -3.28 -11.78 4.59
CA TRP A 117 -4.13 -10.97 3.70
C TRP A 117 -3.75 -11.02 2.22
N THR A 118 -2.86 -11.92 1.82
CA THR A 118 -2.24 -11.92 0.48
C THR A 118 -3.28 -11.89 -0.64
N LEU A 119 -4.30 -12.75 -0.59
CA LEU A 119 -5.34 -12.76 -1.63
C LEU A 119 -6.19 -11.49 -1.65
N ALA A 120 -6.31 -10.79 -0.52
CA ALA A 120 -7.11 -9.57 -0.42
C ALA A 120 -6.35 -8.29 -0.78
N LYS A 121 -5.01 -8.30 -0.69
CA LYS A 121 -4.14 -7.11 -0.82
C LYS A 121 -3.07 -7.23 -1.91
N VAL A 122 -2.91 -8.38 -2.58
CA VAL A 122 -1.79 -8.68 -3.52
C VAL A 122 -2.28 -9.32 -4.83
N PHE A 123 -3.51 -9.04 -5.25
CA PHE A 123 -4.01 -9.48 -6.55
C PHE A 123 -3.52 -8.56 -7.69
N ASP A 124 -3.62 -8.99 -8.94
CA ASP A 124 -3.12 -8.20 -10.06
C ASP A 124 -3.91 -6.88 -10.20
N GLY A 125 -3.19 -5.77 -10.35
CA GLY A 125 -3.78 -4.44 -10.51
C GLY A 125 -4.33 -3.80 -9.22
N CYS A 126 -3.88 -4.25 -8.04
CA CYS A 126 -4.32 -3.77 -6.73
C CYS A 126 -3.46 -2.67 -6.08
#